data_AF-A0A971BLI2-F1
#
_entry.id   AF-A0A971BLI2-F1
#
_cell.length_a   1.000
_cell.length_b   1.000
_cell.length_c   1.000
_cell.angle_alpha   90.00
_cell.angle_beta   90.00
_cell.angle_gamma   90.00
#
_symmetry.space_group_name_H-M   'P 1'
#
loop_
_entity.id
_entity.type
_entity.pdbx_description
1 polymer ?
#
loop_
_entity_poly.entity_id
_entity_poly.type
_entity_poly.pdbx_seq_one_letter_code
_entity_poly.pdbx_strand_id
1 'polypeptide(L)'
;GNAVSTYPMWAGTPYRLDEGTSLAAPHVAGAIALLMDAVTHKLYNHDTMAVYQALITGAEPLEGYQAAEQGYGAVNLLRSWLVLKDMNDDAIPLDVRQFSPDYGYGRGLYSRGIIPAQSVVRLQNNTDTNRQLAIGGLPEWMKPAQFSMQLPQQGQRTLQVDYEIPEEPGLYSDFLFVDDIDTPGRELSILQTVIVPYQLDKLKDQKLELSESLKAAEFKRYFVQVPEGAGNLSVNLAVASGRARMHVVSPSGWQDISNYAGQGNTQTDPQVNLVYNLPEAGTWEVIVYSSASLSDLGESESQYTLQASLQDVQPAVITAPDDRYLVSSLPRILRPGEKNLISIGFWNSVTKTSGEGVVMIDGKMYELRNGMVLLPIIPTSDTINLTISW
;
A
#
# COMPACT_ATOMS: atom_id res chain seq x y z
N GLY A 1 -11.38 -1.97 -14.62
CA GLY A 1 -12.58 -2.81 -14.79
C GLY A 1 -13.15 -2.49 -16.15
N ASN A 2 -13.30 -3.50 -17.00
CA ASN A 2 -13.63 -3.33 -18.41
C ASN A 2 -14.90 -4.12 -18.71
N ALA A 3 -15.80 -3.54 -19.49
CA ALA A 3 -17.04 -4.20 -19.87
C ALA A 3 -17.40 -3.85 -21.31
N VAL A 4 -17.96 -4.83 -22.02
CA VAL A 4 -18.66 -4.57 -23.27
C VAL A 4 -20.07 -4.11 -22.91
N SER A 5 -20.40 -2.88 -23.23
CA SER A 5 -21.71 -2.29 -22.95
C SER A 5 -22.39 -1.82 -24.23
N THR A 6 -23.72 -1.66 -24.17
CA THR A 6 -24.47 -1.03 -25.25
C THR A 6 -23.96 0.39 -25.46
N TYR A 7 -23.70 0.75 -26.71
CA TYR A 7 -23.16 2.05 -27.07
C TYR A 7 -24.13 2.78 -28.02
N PRO A 8 -24.18 4.13 -28.00
CA PRO A 8 -25.10 4.87 -28.86
C PRO A 8 -24.91 4.50 -30.34
N MET A 9 -26.02 4.19 -31.03
CA MET A 9 -26.01 3.69 -32.42
C MET A 9 -25.29 4.61 -33.42
N TRP A 10 -25.21 5.92 -33.14
CA TRP A 10 -24.49 6.87 -33.99
C TRP A 10 -22.97 6.68 -33.98
N ALA A 11 -22.43 5.91 -33.03
CA ALA A 11 -21.02 5.56 -32.97
C ALA A 11 -20.63 4.41 -33.93
N GLY A 12 -21.58 3.85 -34.68
CA GLY A 12 -21.33 2.83 -35.69
C GLY A 12 -21.21 1.40 -35.17
N THR A 13 -21.14 1.20 -33.84
CA THR A 13 -21.21 -0.12 -33.21
C THR A 13 -22.26 -0.13 -32.09
N PRO A 14 -23.14 -1.14 -32.01
CA PRO A 14 -24.14 -1.23 -30.94
C PRO A 14 -23.52 -1.61 -29.58
N TYR A 15 -22.29 -2.12 -29.59
CA TYR A 15 -21.53 -2.50 -28.41
C TYR A 15 -20.11 -1.97 -28.50
N ARG A 16 -19.54 -1.61 -27.35
CA ARG A 16 -18.17 -1.14 -27.22
C ARG A 16 -17.56 -1.64 -25.93
N LEU A 17 -16.29 -2.05 -26.00
CA LEU A 17 -15.46 -2.25 -24.83
C LEU A 17 -15.05 -0.89 -24.28
N ASP A 18 -15.48 -0.58 -23.06
CA ASP A 18 -15.03 0.60 -22.33
C ASP A 18 -14.46 0.20 -20.97
N GLU A 19 -13.65 1.09 -20.42
CA GLU A 19 -12.88 0.89 -19.21
C GLU A 19 -13.23 1.96 -18.18
N GLY A 20 -13.36 1.56 -16.91
CA GLY A 20 -13.50 2.50 -15.81
C GLY A 20 -14.31 1.95 -14.65
N THR A 21 -14.19 2.63 -13.50
CA THR A 21 -15.04 2.36 -12.33
C THR A 21 -16.52 2.57 -12.66
N SER A 22 -16.84 3.48 -13.59
CA SER A 22 -18.20 3.68 -14.12
C SER A 22 -18.81 2.44 -14.77
N LEU A 23 -17.99 1.47 -15.21
CA LEU A 23 -18.45 0.20 -15.79
C LEU A 23 -18.51 -0.90 -14.72
N ALA A 24 -17.60 -0.88 -13.75
CA ALA A 24 -17.57 -1.86 -12.66
C ALA A 24 -18.64 -1.59 -11.58
N ALA A 25 -18.88 -0.33 -11.20
CA ALA A 25 -19.85 0.05 -10.18
C ALA A 25 -21.29 -0.45 -10.45
N PRO A 26 -21.88 -0.28 -11.64
CA PRO A 26 -23.22 -0.81 -11.92
C PRO A 26 -23.26 -2.35 -11.91
N HIS A 27 -22.17 -3.03 -12.26
CA HIS A 27 -22.08 -4.48 -12.15
C HIS A 27 -22.18 -4.93 -10.68
N VAL A 28 -21.43 -4.28 -9.79
CA VAL A 28 -21.51 -4.54 -8.34
C VAL A 28 -22.87 -4.15 -7.76
N ALA A 29 -23.49 -3.06 -8.21
CA ALA A 29 -24.83 -2.66 -7.78
C ALA A 29 -25.90 -3.73 -8.13
N GLY A 30 -25.82 -4.32 -9.33
CA GLY A 30 -26.69 -5.44 -9.73
C GLY A 30 -26.47 -6.68 -8.86
N ALA A 31 -25.21 -7.01 -8.54
CA ALA A 31 -24.87 -8.08 -7.61
C ALA A 31 -25.46 -7.85 -6.21
N ILE A 32 -25.34 -6.63 -5.67
CA ILE A 32 -25.94 -6.27 -4.38
C ILE A 32 -27.46 -6.39 -4.42
N ALA A 33 -28.13 -5.95 -5.49
CA ALA A 33 -29.57 -6.06 -5.61
C ALA A 33 -30.07 -7.52 -5.53
N LEU A 34 -29.33 -8.46 -6.13
CA LEU A 34 -29.64 -9.89 -6.05
C LEU A 34 -29.46 -10.45 -4.63
N LEU A 35 -28.41 -10.03 -3.92
CA LEU A 35 -28.20 -10.45 -2.53
C LEU A 35 -29.27 -9.88 -1.61
N MET A 36 -29.64 -8.61 -1.78
CA MET A 36 -30.71 -7.97 -1.02
C MET A 36 -32.06 -8.68 -1.23
N ASP A 37 -32.39 -9.04 -2.47
CA ASP A 37 -33.59 -9.81 -2.79
C ASP A 37 -33.57 -11.19 -2.11
N ALA A 38 -32.42 -11.88 -2.16
CA ALA A 38 -32.26 -13.18 -1.52
C ALA A 38 -32.38 -13.10 0.02
N VAL A 39 -31.76 -12.11 0.66
CA VAL A 39 -31.82 -11.89 2.11
C VAL A 39 -33.25 -11.56 2.55
N THR A 40 -33.92 -10.68 1.81
CA THR A 40 -35.32 -10.29 2.06
C THR A 40 -36.28 -11.48 1.98
N HIS A 41 -36.20 -12.27 0.91
CA HIS A 41 -37.20 -13.31 0.64
C HIS A 41 -36.86 -14.70 1.20
N LYS A 42 -35.58 -14.99 1.50
CA LYS A 42 -35.17 -16.31 2.01
C LYS A 42 -34.79 -16.30 3.48
N LEU A 43 -34.25 -15.19 3.98
CA LEU A 43 -33.85 -15.05 5.39
C LEU A 43 -34.83 -14.17 6.18
N TYR A 44 -35.77 -13.48 5.51
CA TYR A 44 -36.68 -12.52 6.12
C TYR A 44 -35.96 -11.43 6.94
N ASN A 45 -34.70 -11.16 6.57
CA ASN A 45 -33.86 -10.12 7.15
C ASN A 45 -33.74 -8.96 6.14
N HIS A 46 -33.49 -7.75 6.62
CA HIS A 46 -33.28 -6.54 5.81
C HIS A 46 -31.98 -5.82 6.20
N ASP A 47 -30.99 -6.55 6.70
CA ASP A 47 -29.72 -5.97 7.10
C ASP A 47 -28.79 -5.71 5.91
N THR A 48 -28.69 -4.44 5.52
CA THR A 48 -27.75 -3.97 4.49
C THR A 48 -26.29 -4.11 4.90
N MET A 49 -25.99 -4.06 6.20
CA MET A 49 -24.62 -4.19 6.71
C MET A 49 -24.15 -5.64 6.55
N ALA A 50 -24.98 -6.63 6.88
CA ALA A 50 -24.70 -8.03 6.60
C ALA A 50 -24.39 -8.28 5.12
N VAL A 51 -25.18 -7.69 4.20
CA VAL A 51 -24.91 -7.81 2.74
C VAL A 51 -23.58 -7.20 2.35
N TYR A 52 -23.23 -6.03 2.88
CA TYR A 52 -21.93 -5.41 2.65
C TYR A 52 -20.78 -6.27 3.17
N GLN A 53 -20.87 -6.76 4.41
CA GLN A 53 -19.84 -7.59 5.04
C GLN A 53 -19.65 -8.92 4.31
N ALA A 54 -20.75 -9.53 3.87
CA ALA A 54 -20.68 -10.77 3.12
C ALA A 54 -20.09 -10.59 1.73
N LEU A 55 -20.33 -9.44 1.08
CA LEU A 55 -19.69 -9.12 -0.20
C LEU A 55 -18.17 -9.02 -0.06
N ILE A 56 -17.70 -8.38 1.03
CA ILE A 56 -16.27 -8.27 1.36
C ILE A 56 -15.67 -9.62 1.72
N THR A 57 -16.32 -10.37 2.61
CA THR A 57 -15.83 -11.66 3.12
C THR A 57 -15.88 -12.74 2.04
N GLY A 58 -16.89 -12.68 1.18
CA GLY A 58 -17.09 -13.61 0.07
C GLY A 58 -16.21 -13.30 -1.15
N ALA A 59 -15.55 -12.14 -1.21
CA ALA A 59 -14.71 -11.76 -2.32
C ALA A 59 -13.56 -12.75 -2.55
N GLU A 60 -13.16 -12.88 -3.80
CA GLU A 60 -12.13 -13.81 -4.24
C GLU A 60 -10.86 -13.07 -4.67
N PRO A 61 -9.74 -13.22 -3.94
CA PRO A 61 -8.49 -12.57 -4.29
C PRO A 61 -8.03 -12.95 -5.70
N LEU A 62 -7.64 -11.93 -6.46
CA LEU A 62 -7.00 -12.04 -7.75
C LEU A 62 -5.51 -12.36 -7.55
N GLU A 63 -5.06 -13.44 -8.19
CA GLU A 63 -3.65 -13.83 -8.18
C GLU A 63 -2.78 -12.74 -8.83
N GLY A 64 -1.63 -12.45 -8.24
CA GLY A 64 -0.66 -11.47 -8.76
C GLY A 64 -0.97 -10.01 -8.44
N TYR A 65 -2.09 -9.70 -7.79
CA TYR A 65 -2.44 -8.34 -7.35
C TYR A 65 -2.28 -8.18 -5.84
N GLN A 66 -1.91 -6.98 -5.40
CA GLN A 66 -1.76 -6.68 -3.97
C GLN A 66 -3.03 -6.06 -3.39
N ALA A 67 -3.18 -6.08 -2.06
CA ALA A 67 -4.41 -5.61 -1.40
C ALA A 67 -4.79 -4.18 -1.79
N ALA A 68 -3.83 -3.25 -1.90
CA ALA A 68 -4.08 -1.89 -2.36
C ALA A 68 -4.59 -1.78 -3.81
N GLU A 69 -4.37 -2.80 -4.65
CA GLU A 69 -4.74 -2.79 -6.06
C GLU A 69 -6.11 -3.41 -6.32
N GLN A 70 -6.45 -4.46 -5.56
CA GLN A 70 -7.69 -5.23 -5.76
C GLN A 70 -8.70 -5.10 -4.62
N GLY A 71 -8.34 -4.42 -3.53
CA GLY A 71 -9.13 -4.45 -2.30
C GLY A 71 -9.27 -5.88 -1.80
N TYR A 72 -10.50 -6.32 -1.57
CA TYR A 72 -10.81 -7.69 -1.12
C TYR A 72 -10.83 -8.73 -2.24
N GLY A 73 -10.66 -8.31 -3.50
CA GLY A 73 -10.70 -9.17 -4.67
C GLY A 73 -11.97 -9.04 -5.50
N ALA A 74 -12.21 -10.00 -6.39
CA ALA A 74 -13.37 -10.04 -7.27
C ALA A 74 -14.65 -10.38 -6.50
N VAL A 75 -15.76 -9.74 -6.87
CA VAL A 75 -17.08 -10.05 -6.32
C VAL A 75 -17.47 -11.49 -6.65
N ASN A 76 -17.75 -12.28 -5.62
CA ASN A 76 -18.23 -13.65 -5.75
C ASN A 76 -19.56 -13.82 -5.01
N LEU A 77 -20.66 -13.76 -5.79
CA LEU A 77 -22.03 -13.81 -5.25
C LEU A 77 -22.35 -15.11 -4.50
N LEU A 78 -21.83 -16.24 -4.97
CA LEU A 78 -22.11 -17.53 -4.34
C LEU A 78 -21.47 -17.60 -2.95
N ARG A 79 -20.19 -17.23 -2.84
CA ARG A 79 -19.49 -17.18 -1.54
C ARG A 79 -20.13 -16.16 -0.61
N SER A 80 -20.50 -14.99 -1.13
CA SER A 80 -21.20 -13.95 -0.36
C SER A 80 -22.53 -14.46 0.19
N TRP A 81 -23.32 -15.19 -0.62
CA TRP A 81 -24.56 -15.81 -0.17
C TRP A 81 -24.34 -16.88 0.91
N LEU A 82 -23.25 -17.66 0.83
CA LEU A 82 -22.92 -18.63 1.87
C LEU A 82 -22.63 -17.94 3.20
N VAL A 83 -21.77 -16.91 3.18
CA VAL A 83 -21.45 -16.09 4.36
C VAL A 83 -22.72 -15.48 4.97
N LEU A 84 -23.61 -14.91 4.15
CA LEU A 84 -24.87 -14.32 4.62
C LEU A 84 -25.78 -15.27 5.40
N LYS A 85 -25.81 -16.56 5.03
CA LYS A 85 -26.66 -17.53 5.73
C LYS A 85 -26.13 -17.88 7.11
N ASP A 86 -24.83 -17.71 7.31
CA ASP A 86 -24.11 -18.11 8.53
C ASP A 86 -23.80 -16.89 9.43
N MET A 87 -24.05 -15.68 8.94
CA MET A 87 -23.89 -14.43 9.70
C MET A 87 -24.97 -14.29 10.77
N ASN A 88 -24.55 -13.91 11.97
CA ASN A 88 -25.42 -13.36 13.01
C ASN A 88 -25.33 -11.83 12.98
N ASP A 89 -26.40 -11.13 13.37
CA ASP A 89 -26.61 -9.67 13.21
C ASP A 89 -25.64 -8.75 14.00
N ASP A 90 -24.51 -9.26 14.51
CA ASP A 90 -23.60 -8.54 15.40
C ASP A 90 -22.33 -8.05 14.66
N ALA A 91 -22.49 -7.16 13.68
CA ALA A 91 -21.34 -6.43 13.15
C ALA A 91 -20.81 -5.45 14.22
N ILE A 92 -19.59 -5.68 14.72
CA ILE A 92 -19.04 -4.94 15.86
C ILE A 92 -18.14 -3.80 15.37
N PRO A 93 -18.49 -2.52 15.60
CA PRO A 93 -17.68 -1.39 15.17
C PRO A 93 -16.51 -1.17 16.14
N LEU A 94 -15.39 -1.86 15.89
CA LEU A 94 -14.11 -1.53 16.51
C LEU A 94 -13.50 -0.30 15.79
N ASP A 95 -12.96 0.65 16.56
CA ASP A 95 -12.18 1.76 15.99
C ASP A 95 -10.69 1.37 15.95
N VAL A 96 -10.03 1.78 14.87
CA VAL A 96 -8.63 1.48 14.61
C VAL A 96 -7.88 2.73 14.17
N ARG A 97 -6.72 2.96 14.78
CA ARG A 97 -5.80 4.04 14.40
C ARG A 97 -4.37 3.54 14.31
N GLN A 98 -3.68 3.93 13.26
CA GLN A 98 -2.28 3.62 13.02
C GLN A 98 -1.61 4.82 12.35
N PHE A 99 -0.35 5.08 12.72
CA PHE A 99 0.40 6.19 12.14
C PHE A 99 0.90 5.85 10.74
N SER A 100 0.76 6.80 9.82
CA SER A 100 1.32 6.80 8.48
C SER A 100 2.26 8.00 8.34
N PRO A 101 3.52 7.82 7.91
CA PRO A 101 4.44 8.92 7.64
C PRO A 101 3.80 9.95 6.71
N ASP A 102 4.02 11.24 6.97
CA ASP A 102 3.48 12.38 6.21
C ASP A 102 1.95 12.56 6.22
N TYR A 103 1.17 11.53 6.59
CA TYR A 103 -0.30 11.53 6.58
C TYR A 103 -0.94 11.49 7.98
N GLY A 104 -0.16 11.18 9.03
CA GLY A 104 -0.65 11.13 10.41
C GLY A 104 -1.44 9.85 10.72
N TYR A 105 -2.37 9.92 11.68
CA TYR A 105 -3.13 8.74 12.12
C TYR A 105 -4.34 8.47 11.22
N GLY A 106 -4.39 7.27 10.62
CA GLY A 106 -5.51 6.77 9.83
C GLY A 106 -5.92 5.36 10.26
N ARG A 107 -6.78 4.69 9.47
CA ARG A 107 -7.27 3.32 9.75
C ARG A 107 -6.31 2.21 9.28
N GLY A 108 -5.06 2.55 8.98
CA GLY A 108 -4.04 1.64 8.48
C GLY A 108 -2.70 2.34 8.29
N LEU A 109 -1.76 1.63 7.69
CA LEU A 109 -0.43 2.13 7.38
C LEU A 109 -0.31 2.38 5.88
N TYR A 110 0.03 3.60 5.51
CA TYR A 110 0.48 3.96 4.18
C TYR A 110 1.83 4.66 4.28
N SER A 111 2.85 4.07 3.68
CA SER A 111 4.20 4.64 3.67
C SER A 111 4.79 4.65 2.28
N ARG A 112 5.22 5.84 1.85
CA ARG A 112 5.68 6.09 0.49
C ARG A 112 7.18 6.43 0.50
N GLY A 113 8.03 5.39 0.42
CA GLY A 113 9.50 5.53 0.44
C GLY A 113 10.14 5.49 1.83
N ILE A 114 9.37 5.63 2.91
CA ILE A 114 9.84 5.43 4.28
C ILE A 114 9.58 3.97 4.69
N ILE A 115 10.63 3.23 5.03
CA ILE A 115 10.48 1.81 5.35
C ILE A 115 10.21 1.66 6.85
N PRO A 116 9.04 1.16 7.28
CA PRO A 116 8.81 0.84 8.68
C PRO A 116 9.67 -0.35 9.10
N ALA A 117 10.24 -0.29 10.28
CA ALA A 117 10.68 -1.45 11.03
C ALA A 117 9.63 -1.85 12.08
N GLN A 118 8.95 -0.85 12.65
CA GLN A 118 7.94 -1.07 13.68
C GLN A 118 6.86 0.02 13.64
N SER A 119 5.60 -0.38 13.84
CA SER A 119 4.47 0.53 14.03
C SER A 119 3.52 0.02 15.12
N VAL A 120 2.61 0.91 15.57
CA VAL A 120 1.59 0.56 16.57
C VAL A 120 0.19 0.75 16.00
N VAL A 121 -0.57 -0.35 15.99
CA VAL A 121 -2.02 -0.35 15.75
C VAL A 121 -2.73 -0.11 17.08
N ARG A 122 -3.58 0.91 17.16
CA ARG A 122 -4.39 1.24 18.34
C ARG A 122 -5.82 0.79 18.06
N LEU A 123 -6.30 -0.13 18.90
CA LEU A 123 -7.65 -0.70 18.82
C LEU A 123 -8.48 -0.17 19.99
N GLN A 124 -9.69 0.29 19.68
CA GLN A 124 -10.65 0.80 20.65
C GLN A 124 -11.97 0.03 20.51
N ASN A 125 -12.41 -0.55 21.62
CA ASN A 125 -13.72 -1.18 21.72
C ASN A 125 -14.71 -0.21 22.36
N ASN A 126 -15.67 0.26 21.58
CA ASN A 126 -16.73 1.16 22.04
C ASN A 126 -18.02 0.42 22.44
N THR A 127 -17.96 -0.91 22.53
CA THR A 127 -19.09 -1.74 22.96
C THR A 127 -19.05 -2.06 24.46
N ASP A 128 -20.18 -2.56 24.97
CA ASP A 128 -20.37 -2.91 26.38
C ASP A 128 -20.04 -4.38 26.69
N THR A 129 -19.23 -5.00 25.83
CA THR A 129 -18.81 -6.40 25.96
C THR A 129 -17.33 -6.53 25.70
N ASN A 130 -16.65 -7.38 26.47
CA ASN A 130 -15.27 -7.74 26.18
C ASN A 130 -15.19 -8.55 24.89
N ARG A 131 -14.08 -8.39 24.16
CA ARG A 131 -13.86 -9.04 22.86
C ARG A 131 -12.59 -9.87 22.88
N GLN A 132 -12.62 -11.04 22.23
CA GLN A 132 -11.46 -11.91 22.08
C GLN A 132 -11.03 -11.91 20.62
N LEU A 133 -9.97 -11.16 20.35
CA LEU A 133 -9.53 -10.90 18.99
C LEU A 133 -8.42 -11.88 18.59
N ALA A 134 -8.56 -12.49 17.42
CA ALA A 134 -7.52 -13.18 16.68
C ALA A 134 -6.93 -12.23 15.62
N ILE A 135 -5.62 -12.28 15.45
CA ILE A 135 -4.89 -11.46 14.49
C ILE A 135 -4.42 -12.34 13.33
N GLY A 136 -4.81 -11.98 12.11
CA GLY A 136 -4.48 -12.69 10.88
C GLY A 136 -3.92 -11.76 9.81
N GLY A 137 -3.75 -12.29 8.59
CA GLY A 137 -3.13 -11.52 7.50
C GLY A 137 -1.65 -11.36 7.75
N LEU A 138 -0.92 -12.47 7.64
CA LEU A 138 0.47 -12.62 8.06
C LEU A 138 1.36 -12.88 6.85
N PRO A 139 1.52 -11.91 5.92
CA PRO A 139 2.51 -12.06 4.87
C PRO A 139 3.92 -12.12 5.49
N GLU A 140 4.87 -12.68 4.76
CA GLU A 140 6.23 -12.91 5.29
C GLU A 140 6.93 -11.64 5.81
N TRP A 141 6.60 -10.49 5.22
CA TRP A 141 7.19 -9.19 5.55
C TRP A 141 6.53 -8.46 6.74
N MET A 142 5.45 -9.01 7.32
CA MET A 142 4.72 -8.35 8.42
C MET A 142 4.42 -9.33 9.56
N LYS A 143 4.78 -8.93 10.79
CA LYS A 143 4.60 -9.77 11.96
C LYS A 143 4.03 -9.00 13.15
N PRO A 144 2.82 -9.35 13.64
CA PRO A 144 2.31 -8.80 14.87
C PRO A 144 3.06 -9.40 16.07
N ALA A 145 3.24 -8.60 17.13
CA ALA A 145 3.89 -9.05 18.37
C ALA A 145 3.08 -10.12 19.13
N GLN A 146 1.77 -10.23 18.84
CA GLN A 146 0.87 -11.23 19.42
C GLN A 146 -0.22 -11.59 18.39
N PHE A 147 -0.67 -12.85 18.41
CA PHE A 147 -1.67 -13.38 17.47
C PHE A 147 -3.09 -13.41 18.04
N SER A 148 -3.24 -13.14 19.33
CA SER A 148 -4.53 -12.96 19.97
C SER A 148 -4.45 -11.94 21.08
N MET A 149 -5.58 -11.30 21.39
CA MET A 149 -5.67 -10.33 22.47
C MET A 149 -7.08 -10.14 23.00
N GLN A 150 -7.20 -9.84 24.28
CA GLN A 150 -8.46 -9.38 24.87
C GLN A 150 -8.56 -7.87 24.78
N LEU A 151 -9.65 -7.39 24.18
CA LEU A 151 -9.99 -5.98 24.11
C LEU A 151 -11.18 -5.70 25.04
N PRO A 152 -10.96 -5.05 26.21
CA PRO A 152 -12.01 -4.84 27.19
C PRO A 152 -13.10 -3.92 26.64
N GLN A 153 -14.32 -4.07 27.14
CA GLN A 153 -15.43 -3.16 26.87
C GLN A 153 -15.05 -1.71 27.19
N GLN A 154 -15.50 -0.76 26.37
CA GLN A 154 -15.20 0.68 26.51
C GLN A 154 -13.71 0.99 26.70
N GLY A 155 -12.81 0.17 26.12
CA GLY A 155 -11.39 0.20 26.41
C GLY A 155 -10.48 0.14 25.19
N GLN A 156 -9.21 0.51 25.41
CA GLN A 156 -8.18 0.57 24.39
C GLN A 156 -7.08 -0.47 24.62
N ARG A 157 -6.53 -0.99 23.53
CA ARG A 157 -5.27 -1.73 23.51
C ARG A 157 -4.44 -1.35 22.28
N THR A 158 -3.16 -1.69 22.34
CA THR A 158 -2.22 -1.48 21.24
C THR A 158 -1.64 -2.82 20.80
N LEU A 159 -1.51 -3.00 19.49
CA LEU A 159 -0.83 -4.11 18.85
C LEU A 159 0.40 -3.56 18.13
N GLN A 160 1.58 -4.02 18.54
CA GLN A 160 2.81 -3.72 17.83
C GLN A 160 2.92 -4.63 16.60
N VAL A 161 3.35 -4.04 15.49
CA VAL A 161 3.62 -4.76 14.23
C VAL A 161 5.07 -4.46 13.84
N ASP A 162 5.84 -5.53 13.68
CA ASP A 162 7.20 -5.47 13.16
C ASP A 162 7.19 -5.78 11.65
N TYR A 163 8.07 -5.13 10.90
CA TYR A 163 8.13 -5.21 9.45
C TYR A 163 9.52 -5.62 8.96
N GLU A 164 9.54 -6.63 8.10
CA GLU A 164 10.72 -7.15 7.41
C GLU A 164 10.49 -6.97 5.90
N ILE A 165 10.37 -5.70 5.48
CA ILE A 165 10.14 -5.34 4.08
C ILE A 165 11.36 -5.74 3.24
N PRO A 166 11.17 -6.48 2.14
CA PRO A 166 12.26 -6.81 1.22
C PRO A 166 12.88 -5.56 0.59
N GLU A 167 14.14 -5.67 0.16
CA GLU A 167 14.87 -4.55 -0.44
C GLU A 167 14.49 -4.31 -1.90
N GLU A 168 13.84 -5.29 -2.55
CA GLU A 168 13.40 -5.16 -3.93
C GLU A 168 12.42 -3.98 -4.09
N PRO A 169 12.64 -3.08 -5.07
CA PRO A 169 11.71 -2.00 -5.32
C PRO A 169 10.34 -2.53 -5.78
N GLY A 170 9.28 -2.00 -5.18
CA GLY A 170 7.92 -2.44 -5.44
C GLY A 170 6.90 -1.90 -4.45
N LEU A 171 5.66 -2.33 -4.67
CA LEU A 171 4.58 -2.19 -3.71
C LEU A 171 4.62 -3.41 -2.77
N TYR A 172 4.35 -3.20 -1.50
CA TYR A 172 4.11 -4.26 -0.51
C TYR A 172 2.82 -3.92 0.22
N SER A 173 1.75 -4.63 -0.10
CA SER A 173 0.45 -4.35 0.45
C SER A 173 -0.39 -5.59 0.71
N ASP A 174 -0.83 -5.68 1.96
CA ASP A 174 -1.71 -6.72 2.48
C ASP A 174 -2.62 -6.15 3.58
N PHE A 175 -3.61 -6.91 4.01
CA PHE A 175 -4.43 -6.57 5.16
C PHE A 175 -3.88 -7.26 6.41
N LEU A 176 -3.78 -6.50 7.50
CA LEU A 176 -3.76 -7.08 8.84
C LEU A 176 -5.22 -7.30 9.27
N PHE A 177 -5.62 -8.55 9.46
CA PHE A 177 -6.97 -8.90 9.87
C PHE A 177 -7.08 -8.94 11.39
N VAL A 178 -8.20 -8.43 11.91
CA VAL A 178 -8.57 -8.57 13.32
C VAL A 178 -9.99 -9.12 13.33
N ASP A 179 -10.12 -10.32 13.88
CA ASP A 179 -11.31 -11.15 13.86
C ASP A 179 -11.74 -11.46 15.29
N ASP A 180 -13.02 -11.34 15.64
CA ASP A 180 -13.56 -11.74 16.95
C ASP A 180 -13.92 -13.23 16.90
N ILE A 181 -13.29 -14.02 17.78
CA ILE A 181 -13.40 -15.49 17.77
C ILE A 181 -14.84 -15.96 17.99
N ASP A 182 -15.67 -15.11 18.62
CA ASP A 182 -17.06 -15.40 18.94
C ASP A 182 -18.04 -15.05 17.80
N THR A 183 -17.59 -14.39 16.71
CA THR A 183 -18.44 -13.99 15.57
C THR A 183 -17.94 -14.54 14.23
N PRO A 184 -18.85 -14.96 13.34
CA PRO A 184 -18.46 -15.39 11.99
C PRO A 184 -18.27 -14.17 11.09
N GLY A 185 -17.04 -13.91 10.63
CA GLY A 185 -16.81 -12.83 9.69
C GLY A 185 -15.34 -12.41 9.61
N ARG A 186 -15.13 -11.17 9.19
CA ARG A 186 -13.88 -10.42 9.42
C ARG A 186 -14.31 -9.07 9.98
N GLU A 187 -14.09 -8.81 11.26
CA GLU A 187 -14.56 -7.57 11.89
C GLU A 187 -13.76 -6.35 11.42
N LEU A 188 -12.45 -6.52 11.22
CA LEU A 188 -11.58 -5.46 10.72
C LEU A 188 -10.54 -5.98 9.72
N SER A 189 -10.33 -5.19 8.69
CA SER A 189 -9.19 -5.32 7.79
C SER A 189 -8.45 -4.00 7.76
N ILE A 190 -7.20 -4.02 8.21
CA ILE A 190 -6.37 -2.84 8.38
C ILE A 190 -5.36 -2.86 7.23
N LEU A 191 -5.58 -2.04 6.20
CA LEU A 191 -4.72 -2.02 5.02
C LEU A 191 -3.31 -1.55 5.40
N GLN A 192 -2.33 -2.34 5.02
CA GLN A 192 -0.91 -2.05 5.17
C GLN A 192 -0.34 -1.86 3.77
N THR A 193 0.32 -0.75 3.54
CA THR A 193 0.92 -0.42 2.25
C THR A 193 2.26 0.26 2.49
N VAL A 194 3.32 -0.37 1.99
CA VAL A 194 4.67 0.16 2.00
C VAL A 194 5.18 0.16 0.56
N ILE A 195 5.73 1.28 0.12
CA ILE A 195 6.35 1.42 -1.20
C ILE A 195 7.87 1.52 -1.03
N VAL A 196 8.58 0.63 -1.71
CA VAL A 196 10.04 0.62 -1.81
C VAL A 196 10.42 1.16 -3.19
N PRO A 197 11.00 2.37 -3.31
CA PRO A 197 11.35 2.95 -4.60
C PRO A 197 12.77 2.61 -5.06
N TYR A 198 12.98 2.62 -6.37
CA TYR A 198 14.30 2.70 -6.98
C TYR A 198 14.98 4.01 -6.57
N GLN A 199 16.16 3.91 -5.98
CA GLN A 199 16.98 5.05 -5.58
C GLN A 199 17.78 5.55 -6.78
N LEU A 200 17.17 6.37 -7.64
CA LEU A 200 17.77 6.80 -8.92
C LEU A 200 19.12 7.50 -8.75
N ASP A 201 19.26 8.30 -7.69
CA ASP A 201 20.49 9.01 -7.32
C ASP A 201 21.66 8.07 -6.99
N LYS A 202 21.37 6.83 -6.59
CA LYS A 202 22.35 5.79 -6.29
C LYS A 202 22.65 4.87 -7.49
N LEU A 203 21.91 4.99 -8.58
CA LEU A 203 22.15 4.21 -9.79
C LEU A 203 23.29 4.81 -10.63
N LYS A 204 23.96 3.95 -11.41
CA LYS A 204 24.95 4.39 -12.39
C LYS A 204 24.30 5.35 -13.38
N ASP A 205 24.98 6.45 -13.67
CA ASP A 205 24.52 7.51 -14.58
C ASP A 205 23.14 8.11 -14.19
N GLN A 206 22.70 7.90 -12.94
CA GLN A 206 21.40 8.33 -12.40
C GLN A 206 20.22 7.88 -13.26
N LYS A 207 20.35 6.72 -13.89
CA LYS A 207 19.40 6.18 -14.86
C LYS A 207 18.94 4.78 -14.47
N LEU A 208 17.63 4.58 -14.55
CA LEU A 208 16.95 3.29 -14.52
C LEU A 208 16.55 2.90 -15.94
N GLU A 209 16.68 1.63 -16.27
CA GLU A 209 16.21 1.04 -17.52
C GLU A 209 15.68 -0.37 -17.24
N LEU A 210 14.43 -0.62 -17.60
CA LEU A 210 13.73 -1.87 -17.35
C LEU A 210 12.98 -2.28 -18.62
N SER A 211 13.05 -3.56 -18.99
CA SER A 211 12.33 -4.11 -20.14
C SER A 211 11.40 -5.23 -19.70
N GLU A 212 10.14 -5.16 -20.12
CA GLU A 212 9.06 -6.03 -19.67
C GLU A 212 8.03 -6.28 -20.78
N SER A 213 7.13 -7.23 -20.54
CA SER A 213 5.94 -7.49 -21.37
C SER A 213 4.68 -7.45 -20.52
N LEU A 214 3.59 -6.90 -21.07
CA LEU A 214 2.28 -6.84 -20.41
C LEU A 214 1.18 -7.30 -21.35
N LYS A 215 0.29 -8.18 -20.88
CA LYS A 215 -0.88 -8.60 -21.66
C LYS A 215 -1.89 -7.46 -21.79
N ALA A 216 -2.91 -7.67 -22.62
CA ALA A 216 -3.98 -6.70 -22.78
C ALA A 216 -4.63 -6.34 -21.43
N ALA A 217 -4.79 -5.03 -21.18
CA ALA A 217 -5.34 -4.45 -19.95
C ALA A 217 -4.52 -4.68 -18.66
N GLU A 218 -3.35 -5.31 -18.73
CA GLU A 218 -2.43 -5.39 -17.60
C GLU A 218 -1.67 -4.08 -17.41
N PHE A 219 -1.20 -3.86 -16.18
CA PHE A 219 -0.35 -2.75 -15.83
C PHE A 219 0.77 -3.19 -14.90
N LYS A 220 1.86 -2.42 -14.87
CA LYS A 220 2.94 -2.57 -13.89
C LYS A 220 3.30 -1.21 -13.31
N ARG A 221 3.52 -1.19 -12.00
CA ARG A 221 3.87 0.01 -11.24
C ARG A 221 5.37 0.02 -10.97
N TYR A 222 5.97 1.18 -11.14
CA TYR A 222 7.37 1.44 -10.84
C TYR A 222 7.43 2.66 -9.94
N PHE A 223 8.22 2.57 -8.87
CA PHE A 223 8.35 3.65 -7.90
C PHE A 223 9.77 4.18 -7.97
N VAL A 224 9.95 5.47 -8.24
CA VAL A 224 11.28 6.09 -8.37
C VAL A 224 11.44 7.21 -7.36
N GLN A 225 12.53 7.17 -6.60
CA GLN A 225 12.83 8.20 -5.61
C GLN A 225 13.50 9.38 -6.29
N VAL A 226 12.94 10.58 -6.09
CA VAL A 226 13.52 11.85 -6.50
C VAL A 226 14.06 12.54 -5.24
N PRO A 227 15.36 12.85 -5.16
CA PRO A 227 15.93 13.58 -4.03
C PRO A 227 15.53 15.05 -4.07
N GLU A 228 15.59 15.70 -2.92
CA GLU A 228 15.37 17.15 -2.83
C GLU A 228 16.37 17.93 -3.68
N GLY A 229 15.88 18.96 -4.38
CA GLY A 229 16.71 19.84 -5.21
C GLY A 229 17.13 19.27 -6.57
N ALA A 230 16.60 18.12 -7.00
CA ALA A 230 16.82 17.63 -8.36
C ALA A 230 16.30 18.64 -9.40
N GLY A 231 17.08 18.90 -10.47
CA GLY A 231 16.68 19.85 -11.51
C GLY A 231 15.73 19.28 -12.54
N ASN A 232 15.83 17.97 -12.83
CA ASN A 232 14.98 17.32 -13.82
C ASN A 232 14.72 15.84 -13.51
N LEU A 233 13.49 15.40 -13.77
CA LEU A 233 13.11 14.00 -13.91
C LEU A 233 12.58 13.77 -15.33
N SER A 234 13.19 12.84 -16.08
CA SER A 234 12.70 12.39 -17.39
C SER A 234 12.26 10.94 -17.31
N VAL A 235 11.06 10.65 -17.78
CA VAL A 235 10.49 9.30 -17.88
C VAL A 235 10.14 9.01 -19.33
N ASN A 236 10.80 8.01 -19.92
CA ASN A 236 10.60 7.58 -21.30
C ASN A 236 10.04 6.16 -21.34
N LEU A 237 9.03 5.95 -22.18
CA LEU A 237 8.46 4.64 -22.47
C LEU A 237 8.61 4.38 -23.96
N ALA A 238 9.42 3.39 -24.32
CA ALA A 238 9.56 2.89 -25.69
C ALA A 238 8.83 1.55 -25.83
N VAL A 239 8.00 1.39 -26.84
CA VAL A 239 7.18 0.18 -27.09
C VAL A 239 7.66 -0.49 -28.37
N ALA A 240 8.24 -1.68 -28.23
CA ALA A 240 8.79 -2.46 -29.33
C ALA A 240 7.70 -3.23 -30.10
N SER A 241 6.71 -3.77 -29.39
CA SER A 241 5.51 -4.41 -29.95
C SER A 241 4.30 -4.11 -29.07
N GLY A 242 3.09 -4.19 -29.63
CA GLY A 242 1.85 -3.87 -28.93
C GLY A 242 1.60 -2.36 -28.81
N ARG A 243 0.92 -1.96 -27.73
CA ARG A 243 0.47 -0.59 -27.51
C ARG A 243 0.34 -0.30 -26.01
N ALA A 244 1.15 0.61 -25.50
CA ALA A 244 1.15 0.98 -24.08
C ALA A 244 1.24 2.50 -23.89
N ARG A 245 0.88 2.96 -22.69
CA ARG A 245 1.09 4.34 -22.24
C ARG A 245 1.53 4.33 -20.79
N MET A 246 2.02 5.46 -20.30
CA MET A 246 2.35 5.64 -18.89
C MET A 246 1.45 6.66 -18.22
N HIS A 247 1.10 6.37 -16.97
CA HIS A 247 0.51 7.32 -16.04
C HIS A 247 1.58 7.63 -14.99
N VAL A 248 1.92 8.88 -14.81
CA VAL A 248 2.96 9.31 -13.86
C VAL A 248 2.29 10.10 -12.74
N VAL A 249 2.50 9.67 -11.50
CA VAL A 249 1.90 10.24 -10.30
C VAL A 249 3.00 10.80 -9.40
N SER A 250 2.95 12.10 -9.17
CA SER A 250 3.85 12.83 -8.26
C SER A 250 3.68 12.39 -6.80
N PRO A 251 4.63 12.73 -5.91
CA PRO A 251 4.51 12.49 -4.47
C PRO A 251 3.24 13.10 -3.87
N SER A 252 2.85 14.30 -4.28
CA SER A 252 1.60 14.97 -3.87
C SER A 252 0.32 14.40 -4.52
N GLY A 253 0.44 13.47 -5.47
CA GLY A 253 -0.71 12.80 -6.10
C GLY A 253 -1.23 13.45 -7.39
N TRP A 254 -0.60 14.52 -7.87
CA TRP A 254 -0.87 15.03 -9.22
C TRP A 254 -0.47 13.99 -10.28
N GLN A 255 -1.33 13.82 -11.29
CA GLN A 255 -1.18 12.79 -12.31
C GLN A 255 -1.05 13.39 -13.71
N ASP A 256 -0.05 12.90 -14.46
CA ASP A 256 0.11 13.09 -15.89
C ASP A 256 -0.12 11.77 -16.64
N ILE A 257 -0.66 11.84 -17.86
CA ILE A 257 -0.94 10.66 -18.68
C ILE A 257 -0.36 10.90 -20.06
N SER A 258 0.56 10.03 -20.47
CA SER A 258 1.14 10.12 -21.81
C SER A 258 0.13 9.74 -22.90
N ASN A 259 0.43 10.14 -24.13
CA ASN A 259 -0.15 9.47 -25.29
C ASN A 259 0.24 7.98 -25.31
N TYR A 260 -0.47 7.19 -26.11
CA TYR A 260 -0.05 5.82 -26.41
C TYR A 260 1.18 5.80 -27.32
N ALA A 261 2.14 4.96 -26.96
CA ALA A 261 3.27 4.55 -27.80
C ALA A 261 3.01 3.17 -28.43
N GLY A 262 3.71 2.87 -29.53
CA GLY A 262 3.60 1.59 -30.24
C GLY A 262 2.56 1.65 -31.35
N GLN A 263 1.76 0.60 -31.53
CA GLN A 263 0.80 0.50 -32.63
C GLN A 263 -0.48 1.34 -32.41
N GLY A 264 -1.12 1.75 -33.49
CA GLY A 264 -2.43 2.42 -33.45
C GLY A 264 -3.01 2.69 -34.84
N ASN A 265 -4.29 3.08 -34.90
CA ASN A 265 -5.02 3.34 -36.15
C ASN A 265 -4.56 4.60 -36.90
N THR A 266 -3.69 5.40 -36.29
CA THR A 266 -3.06 6.59 -36.86
C THR A 266 -1.56 6.50 -36.62
N GLN A 267 -0.76 7.29 -37.34
CA GLN A 267 0.69 7.31 -37.16
C GLN A 267 1.01 7.62 -35.70
N THR A 268 1.58 6.62 -35.02
CA THR A 268 1.85 6.61 -33.58
C THR A 268 3.36 6.56 -33.39
N ASP A 269 3.86 7.31 -32.40
CA ASP A 269 5.28 7.31 -32.06
C ASP A 269 5.61 5.98 -31.34
N PRO A 270 6.69 5.26 -31.71
CA PRO A 270 7.12 4.08 -30.95
C PRO A 270 7.55 4.41 -29.51
N GLN A 271 7.72 5.68 -29.16
CA GLN A 271 8.07 6.10 -27.82
C GLN A 271 7.30 7.35 -27.36
N VAL A 272 7.19 7.52 -26.05
CA VAL A 272 6.70 8.74 -25.42
C VAL A 272 7.62 9.15 -24.29
N ASN A 273 7.80 10.45 -24.10
CA ASN A 273 8.65 11.01 -23.05
C ASN A 273 7.90 12.08 -22.28
N LEU A 274 7.96 12.01 -20.95
CA LEU A 274 7.47 13.05 -20.05
C LEU A 274 8.65 13.59 -19.26
N VAL A 275 8.74 14.92 -19.17
CA VAL A 275 9.86 15.62 -18.54
C VAL A 275 9.31 16.60 -17.51
N TYR A 276 9.82 16.50 -16.30
CA TYR A 276 9.44 17.34 -15.17
C TYR A 276 10.66 18.18 -14.76
N ASN A 277 10.55 19.50 -14.93
CA ASN A 277 11.55 20.44 -14.46
C ASN A 277 11.28 20.78 -13.00
N LEU A 278 12.34 20.79 -12.19
CA LEU A 278 12.26 20.98 -10.73
C LEU A 278 11.19 20.06 -10.10
N PRO A 279 11.29 18.72 -10.30
CA PRO A 279 10.31 17.78 -9.80
C PRO A 279 10.19 17.85 -8.27
N GLU A 280 8.98 17.60 -7.76
CA GLU A 280 8.75 17.41 -6.33
C GLU A 280 9.63 16.29 -5.76
N ALA A 281 10.25 16.54 -4.61
CA ALA A 281 11.03 15.55 -3.89
C ALA A 281 10.12 14.46 -3.31
N GLY A 282 10.55 13.20 -3.38
CA GLY A 282 9.76 12.08 -2.89
C GLY A 282 9.69 10.93 -3.89
N THR A 283 8.89 9.93 -3.57
CA THR A 283 8.69 8.78 -4.44
C THR A 283 7.64 9.09 -5.50
N TRP A 284 8.05 9.14 -6.76
CA TRP A 284 7.15 9.19 -7.90
C TRP A 284 6.70 7.78 -8.28
N GLU A 285 5.48 7.67 -8.79
CA GLU A 285 4.93 6.42 -9.30
C GLU A 285 4.76 6.53 -10.82
N VAL A 286 5.21 5.52 -11.54
CA VAL A 286 5.06 5.38 -13.00
C VAL A 286 4.33 4.08 -13.26
N ILE A 287 3.13 4.16 -13.81
CA ILE A 287 2.28 3.02 -14.14
C ILE A 287 2.33 2.84 -15.65
N VAL A 288 2.96 1.77 -16.11
CA VAL A 288 2.88 1.38 -17.52
C VAL A 288 1.64 0.53 -17.70
N TYR A 289 0.74 0.97 -18.57
CA TYR A 289 -0.53 0.31 -18.86
C TYR A 289 -0.56 -0.15 -20.32
N SER A 290 -0.87 -1.43 -20.53
CA SER A 290 -1.02 -2.06 -21.85
C SER A 290 -2.48 -1.96 -22.30
N SER A 291 -2.70 -1.53 -23.54
CA SER A 291 -4.04 -1.31 -24.07
C SER A 291 -4.95 -2.53 -23.91
N ALA A 292 -6.20 -2.35 -23.49
CA ALA A 292 -7.18 -3.45 -23.52
C ALA A 292 -7.54 -3.91 -24.95
N SER A 293 -7.31 -3.07 -25.94
CA SER A 293 -7.69 -3.31 -27.35
C SER A 293 -6.56 -3.92 -28.21
N LEU A 294 -5.58 -4.62 -27.62
CA LEU A 294 -4.47 -5.18 -28.39
C LEU A 294 -4.92 -6.17 -29.48
N SER A 295 -5.99 -6.93 -29.22
CA SER A 295 -6.54 -7.88 -30.19
C SER A 295 -6.98 -7.21 -31.48
N ASP A 296 -7.48 -5.97 -31.40
CA ASP A 296 -7.89 -5.20 -32.58
C ASP A 296 -6.69 -4.79 -33.45
N LEU A 297 -5.49 -4.83 -32.87
CA LEU A 297 -4.21 -4.56 -33.50
C LEU A 297 -3.46 -5.85 -33.91
N GLY A 298 -4.06 -7.03 -33.69
CA GLY A 298 -3.41 -8.31 -33.97
C GLY A 298 -2.31 -8.68 -32.95
N GLU A 299 -2.26 -8.01 -31.81
CA GLU A 299 -1.27 -8.20 -30.76
C GLU A 299 -1.89 -8.89 -29.54
N SER A 300 -1.08 -9.61 -28.77
CA SER A 300 -1.51 -10.23 -27.50
C SER A 300 -0.85 -9.60 -26.28
N GLU A 301 0.30 -8.94 -26.49
CA GLU A 301 1.10 -8.32 -25.44
C GLU A 301 1.73 -7.02 -25.93
N SER A 302 2.09 -6.14 -24.98
CA SER A 302 2.91 -4.97 -25.23
C SER A 302 4.29 -5.18 -24.63
N GLN A 303 5.32 -5.22 -25.49
CA GLN A 303 6.72 -5.29 -25.07
C GLN A 303 7.29 -3.88 -25.02
N TYR A 304 7.84 -3.48 -23.89
CA TYR A 304 8.32 -2.12 -23.69
C TYR A 304 9.62 -2.05 -22.89
N THR A 305 10.27 -0.90 -23.03
CA THR A 305 11.38 -0.47 -22.18
C THR A 305 10.98 0.84 -21.51
N LEU A 306 10.99 0.84 -20.18
CA LEU A 306 10.82 2.02 -19.34
C LEU A 306 12.19 2.55 -18.93
N GLN A 307 12.42 3.84 -19.12
CA GLN A 307 13.59 4.54 -18.62
C GLN A 307 13.17 5.70 -17.72
N ALA A 308 13.85 5.85 -16.59
CA ALA A 308 13.74 7.02 -15.73
C ALA A 308 15.13 7.56 -15.44
N SER A 309 15.31 8.87 -15.50
CA SER A 309 16.61 9.50 -15.24
C SER A 309 16.47 10.82 -14.51
N LEU A 310 17.46 11.11 -13.67
CA LEU A 310 17.60 12.41 -13.01
C LEU A 310 18.74 13.21 -13.65
N GLN A 311 18.59 14.53 -13.62
CA GLN A 311 19.67 15.46 -13.94
C GLN A 311 19.75 16.56 -12.89
N ASP A 312 20.92 17.20 -12.81
CA ASP A 312 21.24 18.28 -11.88
C ASP A 312 21.01 17.92 -10.40
N VAL A 313 21.25 16.65 -10.04
CA VAL A 313 21.13 16.17 -8.66
C VAL A 313 22.21 16.80 -7.79
N GLN A 314 21.77 17.51 -6.75
CA GLN A 314 22.65 18.05 -5.72
C GLN A 314 22.80 17.03 -4.58
N PRO A 315 23.97 16.96 -3.92
CA PRO A 315 24.12 16.17 -2.71
C PRO A 315 23.12 16.63 -1.64
N ALA A 316 22.48 15.68 -0.96
CA ALA A 316 21.58 15.98 0.14
C ALA A 316 22.33 16.78 1.24
N VAL A 317 21.75 17.90 1.66
CA VAL A 317 22.29 18.68 2.77
C VAL A 317 21.93 17.97 4.07
N ILE A 318 22.92 17.33 4.69
CA ILE A 318 22.73 16.68 5.99
C ILE A 318 22.62 17.77 7.05
N THR A 319 21.44 17.93 7.62
CA THR A 319 21.19 18.79 8.78
C THR A 319 21.16 17.94 10.04
N ALA A 320 21.70 18.47 11.14
CA ALA A 320 21.55 17.82 12.44
C ALA A 320 20.06 17.84 12.81
N PRO A 321 19.52 16.77 13.43
CA PRO A 321 18.15 16.77 13.92
C PRO A 321 17.97 17.90 14.94
N ASP A 322 16.74 18.42 15.04
CA ASP A 322 16.39 19.47 16.00
C ASP A 322 16.60 19.00 17.45
N ASP A 323 16.64 19.91 18.43
CA ASP A 323 16.84 19.56 19.83
C ASP A 323 15.60 18.90 20.48
N ARG A 324 14.71 18.23 19.75
CA ARG A 324 13.46 17.66 20.31
C ARG A 324 13.71 16.57 21.33
N TYR A 325 14.72 15.73 21.11
CA TYR A 325 14.99 14.56 21.96
C TYR A 325 16.40 14.54 22.55
N LEU A 326 16.48 14.18 23.84
CA LEU A 326 17.68 13.61 24.45
C LEU A 326 17.67 12.10 24.20
N VAL A 327 18.73 11.60 23.57
CA VAL A 327 18.89 10.19 23.22
C VAL A 327 19.77 9.47 24.25
N SER A 328 19.36 8.28 24.67
CA SER A 328 20.06 7.43 25.64
C SER A 328 20.00 5.97 25.20
N SER A 329 20.92 5.10 25.68
CA SER A 329 20.93 3.68 25.32
C SER A 329 21.24 2.75 26.49
N LEU A 330 20.63 1.56 26.48
CA LEU A 330 20.85 0.45 27.41
C LEU A 330 20.76 -0.90 26.68
N PRO A 331 21.58 -1.92 26.98
CA PRO A 331 22.74 -1.88 27.87
C PRO A 331 23.89 -1.08 27.24
N ARG A 332 24.78 -0.54 28.08
CA ARG A 332 25.95 0.22 27.62
C ARG A 332 27.09 -0.66 27.10
N ILE A 333 27.02 -1.97 27.34
CA ILE A 333 28.02 -2.94 26.93
C ILE A 333 27.37 -3.93 25.98
N LEU A 334 27.97 -4.09 24.81
CA LEU A 334 27.52 -5.01 23.78
C LEU A 334 28.39 -6.27 23.76
N ARG A 335 27.79 -7.39 23.36
CA ARG A 335 28.48 -8.66 23.16
C ARG A 335 28.65 -8.94 21.67
N PRO A 336 29.86 -8.80 21.11
CA PRO A 336 30.09 -9.04 19.68
C PRO A 336 29.72 -10.47 19.29
N GLY A 337 29.08 -10.63 18.13
CA GLY A 337 28.65 -11.92 17.59
C GLY A 337 27.42 -12.56 18.27
N GLU A 338 26.89 -11.96 19.33
CA GLU A 338 25.66 -12.40 20.00
C GLU A 338 24.49 -11.46 19.69
N LYS A 339 23.26 -11.97 19.80
CA LYS A 339 22.08 -11.12 19.74
C LYS A 339 22.02 -10.23 20.99
N ASN A 340 22.13 -8.92 20.77
CA ASN A 340 21.95 -7.90 21.78
C ASN A 340 20.58 -7.23 21.59
N LEU A 341 19.93 -6.86 22.69
CA LEU A 341 18.71 -6.07 22.69
C LEU A 341 19.04 -4.70 23.28
N ILE A 342 19.05 -3.68 22.44
CA ILE A 342 19.36 -2.30 22.85
C ILE A 342 18.06 -1.51 22.94
N SER A 343 17.76 -1.00 24.13
CA SER A 343 16.76 0.03 24.33
C SER A 343 17.37 1.39 24.07
N ILE A 344 16.84 2.12 23.08
CA ILE A 344 17.17 3.53 22.84
C ILE A 344 16.04 4.37 23.41
N GLY A 345 16.35 5.19 24.40
CA GLY A 345 15.40 6.10 25.04
C GLY A 345 15.48 7.48 24.41
N PHE A 346 14.33 8.00 23.99
CA PHE A 346 14.07 9.32 23.46
C PHE A 346 13.24 10.09 24.48
N TRP A 347 13.83 11.13 25.06
CA TRP A 347 13.21 11.95 26.11
C TRP A 347 13.05 13.37 25.61
N ASN A 348 11.89 13.99 25.80
CA ASN A 348 11.70 15.39 25.41
C ASN A 348 12.80 16.25 26.08
N SER A 349 13.50 17.05 25.29
CA SER A 349 14.67 17.79 25.75
C SER A 349 14.35 18.86 26.78
N VAL A 350 13.11 19.35 26.82
CA VAL A 350 12.66 20.39 27.73
C VAL A 350 11.99 19.76 28.95
N THR A 351 10.94 18.97 28.75
CA THR A 351 10.11 18.43 29.85
C THR A 351 10.72 17.20 30.51
N LYS A 352 11.70 16.54 29.86
CA LYS A 352 12.30 15.26 30.28
C LYS A 352 11.30 14.11 30.39
N THR A 353 10.09 14.28 29.87
CA THR A 353 9.10 13.20 29.75
C THR A 353 9.45 12.27 28.59
N SER A 354 8.84 11.09 28.55
CA SER A 354 8.94 10.18 27.41
C SER A 354 8.61 10.89 26.09
N GLY A 355 9.41 10.63 25.06
CA GLY A 355 9.11 11.06 23.70
C GLY A 355 7.92 10.30 23.11
N GLU A 356 7.29 10.91 22.11
CA GLU A 356 6.12 10.37 21.41
C GLU A 356 6.29 10.51 19.89
N GLY A 357 5.54 9.73 19.12
CA GLY A 357 5.62 9.77 17.66
C GLY A 357 6.66 8.82 17.11
N VAL A 358 7.30 9.18 16.00
CA VAL A 358 8.20 8.29 15.25
C VAL A 358 9.62 8.82 15.18
N VAL A 359 10.56 7.91 15.01
CA VAL A 359 11.98 8.19 14.78
C VAL A 359 12.50 7.28 13.66
N MET A 360 13.53 7.73 12.98
CA MET A 360 14.27 6.94 12.01
C MET A 360 15.57 6.44 12.63
N ILE A 361 15.85 5.14 12.48
CA ILE A 361 17.10 4.53 12.90
C ILE A 361 17.62 3.70 11.72
N ASP A 362 18.81 4.04 11.23
CA ASP A 362 19.46 3.42 10.06
C ASP A 362 18.53 3.33 8.84
N GLY A 363 17.77 4.41 8.61
CA GLY A 363 16.85 4.53 7.46
C GLY A 363 15.51 3.81 7.63
N LYS A 364 15.23 3.20 8.80
CA LYS A 364 13.93 2.58 9.09
C LYS A 364 13.14 3.33 10.14
N MET A 365 11.82 3.38 9.98
CA MET A 365 10.92 4.05 10.91
C MET A 365 10.53 3.15 12.09
N TYR A 366 10.58 3.73 13.29
CA TYR A 366 10.11 3.13 14.54
C TYR A 366 9.12 4.09 15.23
N GLU A 367 7.95 3.60 15.64
CA GLU A 367 7.07 4.33 16.54
C GLU A 367 7.53 4.16 18.00
N LEU A 368 7.70 5.29 18.71
CA LEU A 368 8.15 5.31 20.09
C LEU A 368 7.11 4.71 21.03
N ARG A 369 7.56 3.80 21.90
CA ARG A 369 6.72 3.22 22.97
C ARG A 369 7.24 3.66 24.33
N ASN A 370 6.47 4.51 25.01
CA ASN A 370 6.88 5.14 26.28
C ASN A 370 8.25 5.84 26.16
N GLY A 371 8.51 6.47 25.00
CA GLY A 371 9.78 7.12 24.70
C GLY A 371 10.93 6.17 24.41
N MET A 372 10.67 4.92 24.03
CA MET A 372 11.74 3.94 23.77
C MET A 372 11.54 3.19 22.45
N VAL A 373 12.66 2.79 21.86
CA VAL A 373 12.75 1.82 20.76
C VAL A 373 13.60 0.65 21.24
N LEU A 374 13.15 -0.59 21.00
CA LEU A 374 13.93 -1.79 21.29
C LEU A 374 14.51 -2.35 19.99
N LEU A 375 15.83 -2.35 19.88
CA LEU A 375 16.56 -2.79 18.69
C LEU A 375 17.25 -4.13 18.94
N PRO A 376 16.84 -5.21 18.25
CA PRO A 376 17.63 -6.43 18.19
C PRO A 376 18.77 -6.23 17.19
N ILE A 377 20.02 -6.36 17.65
CA ILE A 377 21.21 -6.26 16.79
C ILE A 377 22.20 -7.39 17.06
N ILE A 378 23.06 -7.69 16.09
CA ILE A 378 24.21 -8.58 16.25
C ILE A 378 25.46 -7.76 15.88
N PRO A 379 26.09 -7.10 16.86
CA PRO A 379 27.21 -6.21 16.57
C PRO A 379 28.48 -7.02 16.30
N THR A 380 29.34 -6.50 15.42
CA THR A 380 30.66 -7.08 15.14
C THR A 380 31.74 -6.58 16.10
N SER A 381 31.46 -5.51 16.85
CA SER A 381 32.36 -4.90 17.84
C SER A 381 31.60 -4.52 19.12
N ASP A 382 32.31 -4.04 20.14
CA ASP A 382 31.73 -3.53 21.39
C ASP A 382 31.08 -2.14 21.23
N THR A 383 31.28 -1.51 20.06
CA THR A 383 30.67 -0.24 19.66
C THR A 383 29.81 -0.42 18.41
N ILE A 384 28.79 0.42 18.29
CA ILE A 384 27.94 0.53 17.10
C ILE A 384 27.75 2.01 16.77
N ASN A 385 27.64 2.30 15.48
CA ASN A 385 27.21 3.60 15.00
C ASN A 385 25.79 3.44 14.47
N LEU A 386 24.89 4.28 14.96
CA LEU A 386 23.50 4.34 14.51
C LEU A 386 23.26 5.72 13.92
N THR A 387 22.60 5.77 12.77
CA THR A 387 22.11 7.02 12.19
C THR A 387 20.70 7.26 12.67
N ILE A 388 20.48 8.35 13.40
CA ILE A 388 19.18 8.65 14.01
C ILE A 388 18.67 10.01 13.51
N SER A 389 17.41 10.06 13.08
CA SER A 389 16.69 11.29 12.74
C SER A 389 15.21 11.19 13.13
N TRP A 390 14.45 12.29 13.07
CA TRP A 390 13.03 12.38 13.46
C TRP A 390 12.36 13.66 12.96
#